data_AF-X1UCE5-F1
#
_entry.id   AF-X1UCE5-F1
#
_cell.length_a   1.000
_cell.length_b   1.000
_cell.length_c   1.000
_cell.angle_alpha   90.00
_cell.angle_beta   90.00
_cell.angle_gamma   90.00
#
_symmetry.space_group_name_H-M   'P 1'
#
loop_
_entity.id
_entity.type
_entity.pdbx_description
1 polymer ?
#
loop_
_entity_poly.entity_id
_entity_poly.type
_entity_poly.pdbx_seq_one_letter_code
_entity_poly.pdbx_strand_id
1 'polypeptide(L)'
;MADIVLYEGPNELNVGLIPIPPPVANLYGVVVDAETGSPIPAVKVTLDGLVAFTDSLGRYAFEGLTPGNYTITFEKDGYETL
;
A
#
# COMPACT_ATOMS: atom_id res chain seq x y z
N MET A 1 -30.50 -6.44 -14.33
CA MET A 1 -31.84 -5.80 -14.33
C MET A 1 -32.70 -6.64 -13.41
N ALA A 2 -33.37 -6.03 -12.44
CA ALA A 2 -34.29 -6.73 -11.55
C ALA A 2 -35.69 -6.20 -11.86
N ASP A 3 -36.60 -7.08 -12.24
CA ASP A 3 -38.00 -6.72 -12.48
C ASP A 3 -38.76 -6.86 -11.16
N ILE A 4 -39.51 -5.80 -10.79
CA ILE A 4 -40.36 -5.80 -9.60
C ILE A 4 -41.82 -5.72 -10.03
N VAL A 5 -42.64 -6.57 -9.42
CA VAL A 5 -44.11 -6.57 -9.58
C VAL A 5 -44.72 -6.19 -8.24
N LEU A 6 -45.58 -5.17 -8.23
CA LEU A 6 -46.24 -4.64 -7.03
C LEU A 6 -47.72 -5.04 -7.03
N TYR A 7 -48.26 -5.34 -5.86
CA TYR A 7 -49.68 -5.67 -5.66
C TYR A 7 -50.42 -4.54 -4.91
N GLU A 8 -51.75 -4.62 -4.81
CA GLU A 8 -52.54 -3.66 -4.03
C GLU A 8 -52.21 -3.75 -2.52
N GLY A 9 -52.10 -2.59 -1.86
CA GLY A 9 -51.63 -2.47 -0.46
C GLY A 9 -50.24 -1.81 -0.33
N PRO A 10 -49.76 -1.56 0.90
CA PRO A 10 -48.43 -1.02 1.12
C PRO A 10 -47.36 -2.07 0.75
N ASN A 11 -46.50 -1.73 -0.22
CA ASN A 11 -45.36 -2.56 -0.60
C ASN A 11 -44.08 -1.81 -0.22
N GLU A 12 -43.25 -2.43 0.62
CA GLU A 12 -41.95 -1.89 1.02
C GLU A 12 -40.84 -2.79 0.46
N LEU A 13 -39.94 -2.20 -0.33
CA LEU A 13 -38.71 -2.86 -0.77
C LEU A 13 -37.53 -2.22 -0.05
N ASN A 14 -36.96 -2.96 0.89
CA ASN A 14 -35.73 -2.56 1.57
C ASN A 14 -34.53 -3.23 0.89
N VAL A 15 -33.54 -2.42 0.50
CA VAL A 15 -32.27 -2.89 -0.09
C VAL A 15 -31.14 -2.56 0.87
N GLY A 16 -30.36 -3.58 1.23
CA GLY A 16 -29.12 -3.42 1.98
C GLY A 16 -27.96 -3.12 1.04
N LEU A 17 -27.23 -2.04 1.30
CA LEU A 17 -25.97 -1.74 0.62
C LEU A 17 -24.81 -2.10 1.54
N ILE A 18 -23.80 -2.77 0.99
CA ILE A 18 -22.50 -2.92 1.66
C ILE A 18 -21.50 -1.93 1.04
N PRO A 19 -20.76 -1.14 1.85
CA PRO A 19 -19.68 -0.31 1.33
C PRO A 19 -18.60 -1.21 0.71
N ILE A 20 -18.15 -0.87 -0.50
CA ILE A 20 -16.98 -1.50 -1.09
C ILE A 20 -15.75 -0.94 -0.34
N PRO A 21 -14.90 -1.79 0.27
CA PRO A 21 -13.68 -1.31 0.89
C PRO A 21 -12.84 -0.54 -0.13
N PRO A 22 -12.21 0.58 0.26
CA PRO A 22 -11.32 1.30 -0.65
C PRO A 22 -10.20 0.36 -1.13
N PRO A 23 -9.82 0.42 -2.41
CA PRO A 23 -8.71 -0.38 -2.90
C PRO A 23 -7.43 0.00 -2.14
N VAL A 24 -6.60 -1.00 -1.82
CA VAL A 24 -5.28 -0.80 -1.23
C VAL A 24 -4.22 -1.48 -2.11
N ALA A 25 -2.98 -1.01 -2.01
CA ALA A 25 -1.83 -1.52 -2.72
C ALA A 25 -0.65 -1.74 -1.76
N ASN A 26 0.28 -2.60 -2.18
CA ASN A 26 1.51 -2.85 -1.44
C ASN A 26 2.69 -2.29 -2.25
N LEU A 27 3.62 -1.63 -1.57
CA LEU A 27 4.87 -1.13 -2.15
C LEU A 27 6.03 -1.94 -1.57
N TYR A 28 6.83 -2.58 -2.41
CA TYR A 28 7.97 -3.38 -1.99
C TYR A 28 9.13 -3.23 -2.96
N GLY A 29 10.34 -3.48 -2.48
CA GLY A 29 11.55 -3.37 -3.29
C GLY A 29 12.79 -3.91 -2.60
N VAL A 30 13.94 -3.75 -3.26
CA VAL A 30 15.26 -4.15 -2.74
C VAL A 30 16.19 -2.96 -2.85
N VAL A 31 16.88 -2.65 -1.75
CA VAL A 31 17.96 -1.66 -1.72
C VAL A 31 19.29 -2.37 -1.90
N VAL A 32 20.02 -1.93 -2.91
CA VAL A 32 21.35 -2.46 -3.26
C VAL A 32 22.35 -1.33 -3.33
N ASP A 33 23.60 -1.67 -3.08
CA ASP A 33 24.76 -0.81 -3.26
C ASP A 33 25.02 -0.59 -4.75
N ALA A 34 25.14 0.67 -5.17
CA ALA A 34 25.24 1.04 -6.58
C ALA A 34 26.55 0.60 -7.24
N GLU A 35 27.64 0.47 -6.46
CA GLU A 35 28.96 0.10 -6.98
C GLU A 35 29.12 -1.42 -7.03
N THR A 36 28.69 -2.11 -5.97
CA THR A 36 28.92 -3.55 -5.79
C THR A 36 27.72 -4.41 -6.17
N GLY A 37 26.52 -3.83 -6.26
CA GLY A 37 25.26 -4.56 -6.42
C GLY A 37 24.84 -5.38 -5.20
N SER A 38 25.56 -5.25 -4.07
CA SER A 38 25.27 -6.02 -2.86
C SER A 38 24.03 -5.48 -2.14
N PRO A 39 23.15 -6.34 -1.61
CA PRO A 39 22.01 -5.87 -0.84
C PRO A 39 22.46 -5.13 0.43
N ILE A 40 21.80 -4.01 0.74
CA ILE A 40 22.13 -3.20 1.93
C ILE A 40 21.06 -3.45 3.00
N PRO A 41 21.42 -4.11 4.12
CA PRO A 41 20.50 -4.30 5.24
C PRO A 41 20.43 -3.05 6.12
N ALA A 42 19.34 -2.96 6.90
CA ALA A 42 19.11 -1.91 7.88
C ALA A 42 19.12 -0.48 7.32
N VAL A 43 18.71 -0.31 6.06
CA VAL A 43 18.39 0.99 5.46
C VAL A 43 17.04 1.41 6.00
N LYS A 44 16.97 2.63 6.53
CA LYS A 44 15.71 3.23 6.98
C LYS A 44 14.97 3.76 5.77
N VAL A 45 13.83 3.15 5.46
CA VAL A 45 12.94 3.55 4.38
C VAL A 45 11.76 4.31 4.99
N THR A 46 11.55 5.56 4.58
CA THR A 46 10.43 6.38 5.05
C THR A 46 9.48 6.65 3.90
N LEU A 47 8.20 6.32 4.06
CA LEU A 47 7.14 6.54 3.09
C LEU A 47 6.05 7.42 3.72
N ASP A 48 6.03 8.72 3.42
CA ASP A 48 5.12 9.71 4.03
C ASP A 48 4.98 9.59 5.56
N GLY A 49 6.10 9.31 6.25
CA GLY A 49 6.17 9.15 7.71
C GLY A 49 6.00 7.71 8.21
N LEU A 50 5.61 6.76 7.37
CA LEU A 50 5.72 5.33 7.67
C LEU A 50 7.18 4.90 7.58
N VAL A 51 7.69 4.16 8.56
CA VAL A 51 9.10 3.73 8.59
C VAL A 51 9.18 2.22 8.51
N ALA A 52 10.01 1.73 7.60
CA ALA A 52 10.42 0.34 7.48
C ALA A 52 11.95 0.25 7.42
N PHE A 53 12.51 -0.91 7.77
CA PHE A 53 13.93 -1.18 7.63
C PHE A 53 14.15 -2.32 6.64
N THR A 54 15.19 -2.23 5.82
CA THR A 54 15.55 -3.32 4.91
C THR A 54 16.07 -4.54 5.67
N ASP A 55 15.69 -5.74 5.22
CA ASP A 55 16.16 -7.00 5.79
C ASP A 55 17.60 -7.36 5.36
N SER A 56 18.09 -8.55 5.74
CA SER A 56 19.43 -9.04 5.37
C SER A 56 19.65 -9.21 3.86
N LEU A 57 18.59 -9.22 3.08
CA LEU A 57 18.59 -9.27 1.62
C LEU A 57 18.27 -7.91 0.98
N GLY A 58 18.27 -6.83 1.77
CA GLY A 58 17.98 -5.47 1.31
C GLY A 58 16.51 -5.21 1.03
N ARG A 59 15.59 -6.12 1.38
CA ARG A 59 14.17 -6.02 1.00
C ARG A 59 13.40 -5.13 1.96
N TYR A 60 12.50 -4.31 1.44
CA TYR A 60 11.53 -3.54 2.21
C TYR A 60 10.11 -3.74 1.66
N ALA A 61 9.10 -3.55 2.51
CA ALA A 61 7.70 -3.60 2.12
C ALA A 61 6.83 -2.68 2.98
N PHE A 62 5.83 -2.09 2.35
CA PHE A 62 4.73 -1.35 2.94
C PHE A 62 3.43 -1.95 2.40
N GLU A 63 2.51 -2.31 3.29
CA GLU A 63 1.25 -2.97 2.93
C GLU A 63 0.06 -2.08 3.28
N GLY A 64 -1.04 -2.24 2.53
CA GLY A 64 -2.29 -1.54 2.85
C GLY A 64 -2.29 -0.05 2.51
N LEU A 65 -1.51 0.37 1.52
CA LEU A 65 -1.43 1.76 1.09
C LEU A 65 -2.65 2.12 0.25
N THR A 66 -3.31 3.22 0.59
CA THR A 66 -4.37 3.79 -0.26
C THR A 66 -3.77 4.37 -1.54
N PRO A 67 -4.44 4.29 -2.70
CA PRO A 67 -3.97 4.96 -3.91
C PRO A 67 -3.76 6.46 -3.69
N GLY A 68 -2.58 6.93 -4.02
CA GLY A 68 -2.17 8.31 -3.77
C GLY A 68 -0.72 8.55 -4.19
N ASN A 69 -0.28 9.79 -4.05
CA ASN A 69 1.11 10.14 -4.23
C ASN A 69 1.81 9.98 -2.88
N TYR A 70 2.95 9.29 -2.89
CA TYR A 70 3.77 9.08 -1.70
C TYR A 70 5.19 9.58 -1.97
N THR A 71 5.79 10.21 -0.96
CA THR A 71 7.23 10.51 -0.96
C THR A 71 7.96 9.39 -0.24
N ILE A 72 8.91 8.77 -0.93
CA ILE A 72 9.78 7.76 -0.35
C ILE A 72 11.19 8.31 -0.19
N THR A 73 11.77 8.12 0.99
CA THR A 73 13.17 8.44 1.28
C THR A 73 13.89 7.23 1.85
N PHE A 74 15.19 7.15 1.57
CA PHE A 74 16.06 6.10 2.07
C PHE A 74 17.18 6.76 2.88
N GLU A 75 17.51 6.23 4.04
CA GLU A 75 18.55 6.78 4.90
C GLU A 75 19.41 5.64 5.46
N LYS A 76 20.72 5.74 5.30
CA LYS A 76 21.69 4.81 5.89
C LYS A 76 22.99 5.56 6.14
N ASP A 77 23.51 5.50 7.37
CA ASP A 77 24.83 6.07 7.67
C ASP A 77 25.90 5.49 6.74
N GLY A 78 26.68 6.39 6.14
CA GLY A 78 27.74 6.03 5.18
C GLY A 78 27.28 5.90 3.73
N TYR A 79 26.00 6.12 3.42
CA TYR A 79 25.46 6.10 2.06
C TYR A 79 24.84 7.45 1.70
N GLU A 80 25.10 7.92 0.48
CA GLU A 80 24.34 9.01 -0.12
C GLU A 80 23.20 8.43 -0.95
N THR A 81 21.98 8.94 -0.74
CA THR A 81 20.87 8.71 -1.66
C THR A 81 21.03 9.58 -2.90
N LEU A 82 21.12 8.93 -4.06
CA LEU A 82 21.05 9.57 -5.38
C LEU A 82 19.67 10.14 -5.69
#